data_AF-A0AA42UTS2-F1
#
_entry.id   AF-A0AA42UTS2-F1
#
_cell.length_a   1.000
_cell.length_b   1.000
_cell.length_c   1.000
_cell.angle_alpha   90.00
_cell.angle_beta   90.00
_cell.angle_gamma   90.00
#
_symmetry.space_group_name_H-M   'P 1'
#
loop_
_entity.id
_entity.type
_entity.pdbx_description
1 polymer ?
#
loop_
_entity_poly.entity_id
_entity_poly.type
_entity_poly.pdbx_seq_one_letter_code
_entity_poly.pdbx_strand_id
1 'polypeptide(L)'
;MKRIYISGPMTGLPDLNYPAFNAAAELLRSEGFEVENPAENPEPECRSWAGYTAFVLMAQYNGMAIISLEQVCADYFTHLTPLVFQRKVLAGEIKLPITRLEPSQKSARGIHIADLALYLDQQRDIARKECSQLNKALRAG
;
A
#
# COMPACT_ATOMS: atom_id res chain seq x y z
N MET A 1 -18.85 -4.00 -33.62
CA MET A 1 -17.80 -3.19 -32.97
C MET A 1 -16.89 -4.15 -32.19
N LYS A 2 -15.57 -4.10 -32.40
CA LYS A 2 -14.62 -5.03 -31.76
C LYS A 2 -13.91 -4.29 -30.62
N ARG A 3 -13.85 -4.93 -29.45
CA ARG A 3 -13.14 -4.41 -28.28
C ARG A 3 -11.65 -4.82 -28.32
N ILE A 4 -10.77 -3.87 -28.01
CA ILE A 4 -9.31 -4.03 -28.00
C ILE A 4 -8.77 -3.46 -26.70
N TYR A 5 -7.83 -4.18 -26.07
CA TYR A 5 -7.08 -3.70 -24.92
C TYR A 5 -5.67 -3.31 -25.38
N ILE A 6 -5.21 -2.11 -25.03
CA ILE A 6 -3.85 -1.65 -25.34
C ILE A 6 -2.89 -2.13 -24.25
N SER A 7 -1.80 -2.80 -24.65
CA SER A 7 -0.77 -3.28 -23.74
C SER A 7 0.63 -2.82 -24.17
N GLY A 8 1.51 -2.58 -23.20
CA GLY A 8 2.89 -2.17 -23.45
C GLY A 8 3.64 -1.85 -22.15
N PRO A 9 4.96 -1.62 -22.20
CA PRO A 9 5.74 -1.21 -21.04
C PRO A 9 5.34 0.20 -20.59
N MET A 10 5.11 0.37 -19.28
CA MET A 10 4.79 1.65 -18.66
C MET A 10 5.86 2.06 -17.64
N THR A 11 6.30 1.13 -16.81
CA THR A 11 7.29 1.40 -15.75
C THR A 11 8.70 1.58 -16.31
N GLY A 12 9.42 2.59 -15.82
CA GLY A 12 10.80 2.90 -16.23
C GLY A 12 10.90 3.85 -17.43
N LEU A 13 9.77 4.32 -17.95
CA LEU A 13 9.67 5.32 -19.01
C LEU A 13 9.11 6.65 -18.47
N PRO A 14 9.39 7.79 -19.13
CA PRO A 14 8.81 9.09 -18.77
C PRO A 14 7.28 9.02 -18.70
N ASP A 15 6.70 9.65 -17.68
CA ASP A 15 5.24 9.75 -17.46
C ASP A 15 4.48 8.42 -17.56
N LEU A 16 5.14 7.32 -17.13
CA LEU A 16 4.60 5.96 -17.21
C LEU A 16 4.14 5.57 -18.62
N ASN A 17 4.72 6.18 -19.66
CA ASN A 17 4.36 6.01 -21.06
C ASN A 17 2.90 6.40 -21.40
N TYR A 18 2.20 7.14 -20.54
CA TYR A 18 0.81 7.55 -20.77
C TYR A 18 0.57 8.27 -22.11
N PRO A 19 1.45 9.18 -22.58
CA PRO A 19 1.25 9.82 -23.88
C PRO A 19 1.15 8.85 -25.05
N ALA A 20 1.97 7.78 -25.07
CA ALA A 20 1.97 6.81 -26.15
C ALA A 20 0.71 5.93 -26.12
N PHE A 21 0.25 5.54 -24.93
CA PHE A 21 -0.98 4.78 -24.75
C PHE A 21 -2.21 5.58 -25.20
N ASN A 22 -2.29 6.86 -24.84
CA ASN A 22 -3.38 7.74 -25.23
C ASN A 22 -3.43 7.97 -26.75
N ALA A 23 -2.27 8.18 -27.39
CA ALA A 23 -2.19 8.33 -28.84
C ALA A 23 -2.64 7.05 -29.59
N ALA A 24 -2.22 5.88 -29.10
CA ALA A 24 -2.66 4.60 -29.66
C ALA A 24 -4.17 4.37 -29.46
N ALA A 25 -4.72 4.79 -28.31
CA ALA A 25 -6.14 4.71 -28.03
C ALA A 25 -6.98 5.58 -28.98
N GLU A 26 -6.52 6.81 -29.23
CA GLU A 26 -7.16 7.73 -30.16
C GLU A 26 -7.20 7.18 -31.59
N LEU A 27 -6.08 6.66 -32.08
CA LEU A 27 -5.99 6.03 -33.41
C LEU A 27 -6.92 4.82 -33.55
N LEU A 28 -6.94 3.92 -32.57
CA LEU A 28 -7.80 2.74 -32.64
C LEU A 28 -9.29 3.12 -32.52
N ARG A 29 -9.62 4.16 -31.75
CA ARG A 29 -11.00 4.67 -31.68
C ARG A 29 -11.42 5.32 -33.00
N SER A 30 -10.54 6.02 -33.72
CA SER A 30 -10.87 6.59 -35.03
C SER A 30 -11.16 5.53 -36.09
N GLU A 31 -10.57 4.34 -35.95
CA GLU A 31 -10.86 3.17 -36.78
C GLU A 31 -12.16 2.43 -36.39
N GLY A 32 -12.89 2.92 -35.39
CA GLY A 32 -14.17 2.36 -34.94
C GLY A 32 -14.06 1.20 -33.95
N PHE A 33 -12.90 1.01 -33.31
CA PHE A 33 -12.75 0.05 -32.22
C PHE A 33 -13.26 0.61 -30.88
N GLU A 34 -13.75 -0.28 -30.04
CA GLU A 34 -13.91 0.01 -28.62
C GLU A 34 -12.57 -0.27 -27.93
N VAL A 35 -11.99 0.73 -27.27
CA VAL A 35 -10.60 0.63 -26.80
C VAL A 35 -10.52 0.81 -25.30
N GLU A 36 -10.02 -0.22 -24.62
CA GLU A 36 -9.62 -0.18 -23.22
C GLU A 36 -8.15 0.22 -23.12
N ASN A 37 -7.91 1.36 -22.48
CA ASN A 37 -6.59 1.95 -22.34
C ASN A 37 -6.20 1.99 -20.84
N PRO A 38 -5.15 1.26 -20.40
CA PRO A 38 -4.74 1.27 -18.99
C PRO A 38 -4.28 2.64 -18.49
N ALA A 39 -3.89 3.57 -19.36
CA ALA A 39 -3.54 4.94 -18.98
C ALA A 39 -4.77 5.81 -18.60
N GLU A 40 -5.98 5.35 -18.94
CA GLU A 40 -7.25 6.02 -18.62
C GLU A 40 -7.99 5.35 -17.46
N ASN A 41 -7.46 4.22 -16.95
CA ASN A 41 -8.08 3.53 -15.83
C ASN A 41 -8.14 4.49 -14.63
N PRO A 42 -9.34 4.71 -14.04
CA PRO A 42 -9.44 5.56 -12.88
C PRO A 42 -8.61 4.96 -11.75
N GLU A 43 -7.99 5.82 -10.95
CA GLU A 43 -7.43 5.36 -9.68
C GLU A 43 -8.52 4.64 -8.88
N PRO A 44 -8.27 3.43 -8.35
CA PRO A 44 -9.27 2.69 -7.59
C PRO A 44 -9.87 3.59 -6.51
N GLU A 45 -11.20 3.57 -6.32
CA GLU A 45 -11.87 4.40 -5.32
C GLU A 45 -11.32 4.18 -3.89
N CYS A 46 -10.80 2.97 -3.62
CA CYS A 46 -9.92 2.69 -2.49
C CYS A 46 -8.47 3.14 -2.80
N ARG A 47 -8.23 4.45 -2.77
CA ARG A 47 -6.98 5.10 -3.22
C ARG A 47 -5.78 4.91 -2.29
N SER A 48 -5.29 3.69 -2.11
CA SER A 48 -3.87 3.38 -1.78
C SER A 48 -3.63 1.86 -1.77
N TRP A 49 -2.37 1.42 -1.89
CA TRP A 49 -1.99 0.04 -1.55
C TRP A 49 -2.50 -0.37 -0.16
N ALA A 50 -2.65 0.60 0.75
CA ALA A 50 -3.23 0.38 2.07
C ALA A 50 -4.66 -0.15 2.02
N GLY A 51 -5.40 0.04 0.93
CA GLY A 51 -6.70 -0.59 0.71
C GLY A 51 -6.63 -2.12 0.62
N TYR A 52 -5.68 -2.64 -0.16
CA TYR A 52 -5.45 -4.09 -0.27
C TYR A 52 -4.89 -4.67 1.02
N THR A 53 -3.89 -4.00 1.60
CA THR A 53 -3.32 -4.43 2.88
C THR A 53 -4.38 -4.40 3.98
N ALA A 54 -5.21 -3.35 4.06
CA ALA A 54 -6.33 -3.28 5.00
C ALA A 54 -7.34 -4.41 4.77
N PHE A 55 -7.68 -4.73 3.52
CA PHE A 55 -8.58 -5.85 3.23
C PHE A 55 -8.02 -7.19 3.74
N VAL A 56 -6.73 -7.47 3.51
CA VAL A 56 -6.09 -8.69 4.01
C VAL A 56 -6.04 -8.69 5.55
N LEU A 57 -5.68 -7.56 6.16
CA LEU A 57 -5.69 -7.42 7.62
C LEU A 57 -7.10 -7.59 8.19
N MET A 58 -8.14 -7.14 7.48
CA MET A 58 -9.53 -7.28 7.93
C MET A 58 -9.91 -8.75 7.95
N ALA A 59 -9.50 -9.52 6.94
CA ALA A 59 -9.67 -10.96 6.95
C ALA A 59 -8.87 -11.63 8.08
N GLN A 60 -7.60 -11.25 8.25
CA GLN A 60 -6.72 -11.79 9.31
C GLN A 60 -7.29 -11.56 10.71
N TYR A 61 -7.86 -10.37 10.96
CA TYR A 61 -8.40 -9.97 12.25
C TYR A 61 -9.93 -10.06 12.34
N ASN A 62 -10.56 -10.86 11.48
CA ASN A 62 -12.01 -11.11 11.52
C ASN A 62 -12.87 -9.82 11.59
N GLY A 63 -12.48 -8.79 10.83
CA GLY A 63 -13.21 -7.53 10.73
C GLY A 63 -13.05 -6.58 11.92
N MET A 64 -12.12 -6.84 12.85
CA MET A 64 -11.86 -5.92 13.96
C MET A 64 -11.26 -4.59 13.46
N ALA A 65 -11.90 -3.47 13.81
CA ALA A 65 -11.43 -2.14 13.42
C ALA A 65 -10.22 -1.66 14.23
N ILE A 66 -10.12 -2.07 15.51
CA ILE A 66 -9.01 -1.75 16.41
C ILE A 66 -8.41 -3.06 16.92
N ILE A 67 -7.12 -3.25 16.68
CA ILE A 67 -6.36 -4.42 17.09
C ILE A 67 -5.57 -4.09 18.36
N SER A 68 -5.57 -4.99 19.35
CA SER A 68 -4.85 -4.76 20.60
C SER A 68 -3.33 -4.65 20.37
N LEU A 69 -2.64 -3.93 21.26
CA LEU A 69 -1.19 -3.78 21.15
C LEU A 69 -0.47 -5.13 21.31
N GLU A 70 -1.02 -6.01 22.14
CA GLU A 70 -0.53 -7.37 22.36
C GLU A 70 -0.58 -8.19 21.07
N GLN A 71 -1.71 -8.15 20.36
CA GLN A 71 -1.88 -8.91 19.12
C GLN A 71 -1.01 -8.36 17.99
N VAL A 72 -0.98 -7.03 17.79
CA VAL A 72 -0.10 -6.42 16.77
C VAL A 72 1.37 -6.73 17.06
N CYS A 73 1.79 -6.69 18.33
CA CYS A 73 3.15 -7.02 18.73
C CYS A 73 3.48 -8.49 18.43
N ALA A 74 2.57 -9.41 18.77
CA ALA A 74 2.75 -10.83 18.54
C ALA A 74 2.83 -11.20 17.05
N ASP A 75 2.15 -10.46 16.16
CA ASP A 75 2.09 -10.78 14.73
C ASP A 75 3.22 -10.13 13.93
N TYR A 76 3.53 -8.85 14.19
CA TYR A 76 4.43 -8.05 13.34
C TYR A 76 5.72 -7.60 14.03
N PHE A 77 5.74 -7.58 15.37
CA PHE A 77 6.89 -7.11 16.15
C PHE A 77 7.39 -8.20 17.10
N THR A 78 7.51 -9.42 16.58
CA THR A 78 7.84 -10.67 17.33
C THR A 78 9.13 -10.61 18.14
N HIS A 79 10.03 -9.69 17.78
CA HIS A 79 11.30 -9.44 18.48
C HIS A 79 11.16 -8.53 19.71
N LEU A 80 9.95 -8.00 19.99
CA LEU A 80 9.65 -7.12 21.11
C LEU A 80 8.62 -7.76 22.04
N THR A 81 8.61 -7.29 23.30
CA THR A 81 7.47 -7.52 24.20
C THR A 81 6.41 -6.43 24.00
N PRO A 82 5.12 -6.67 24.33
CA PRO A 82 4.08 -5.65 24.19
C PRO A 82 4.40 -4.34 24.92
N LEU A 83 5.07 -4.42 26.08
CA LEU A 83 5.50 -3.24 26.84
C LEU A 83 6.59 -2.45 26.10
N VAL A 84 7.58 -3.13 25.51
CA VAL A 84 8.64 -2.47 24.74
C VAL A 84 8.09 -1.90 23.44
N PHE A 85 7.20 -2.63 22.76
CA PHE A 85 6.49 -2.16 21.57
C PHE A 85 5.73 -0.87 21.87
N GLN A 86 4.88 -0.86 22.91
CA GLN A 86 4.15 0.33 23.32
C GLN A 86 5.09 1.51 23.63
N ARG A 87 6.20 1.27 24.35
CA ARG A 87 7.17 2.32 24.66
C ARG A 87 7.81 2.91 23.40
N LYS A 88 8.21 2.08 22.44
CA LYS A 88 8.80 2.52 21.16
C LYS A 88 7.80 3.31 20.30
N VAL A 89 6.54 2.89 20.31
CA VAL A 89 5.46 3.63 19.64
C VAL A 89 5.27 5.02 20.27
N LEU A 90 5.15 5.08 21.60
CA LEU A 90 4.99 6.36 22.31
C LEU A 90 6.23 7.28 22.20
N ALA A 91 7.43 6.71 22.02
CA ALA A 91 8.65 7.45 21.76
C ALA A 91 8.79 7.92 20.30
N GLY A 92 7.89 7.50 19.40
CA GLY A 92 7.95 7.82 17.97
C GLY A 92 8.98 7.02 17.17
N GLU A 93 9.63 6.02 17.78
CA GLU A 93 10.57 5.12 17.11
C GLU A 93 9.85 4.16 16.15
N ILE A 94 8.63 3.75 16.52
CA ILE A 94 7.69 3.03 15.64
C ILE A 94 6.55 4.00 15.32
N LYS A 95 6.45 4.39 14.04
CA LYS A 95 5.51 5.41 13.56
C LYS A 95 4.09 4.85 13.37
N LEU A 96 3.54 4.26 14.43
CA LEU A 96 2.16 3.79 14.49
C LEU A 96 1.37 4.62 15.50
N PRO A 97 0.16 5.11 15.19
CA PRO A 97 -0.67 5.79 16.16
C PRO A 97 -1.36 4.79 17.11
N ILE A 98 -1.38 5.09 18.41
CA ILE A 98 -2.20 4.36 19.38
C ILE A 98 -3.56 5.06 19.47
N THR A 99 -4.60 4.41 18.95
CA THR A 99 -5.99 4.83 19.09
C THR A 99 -6.46 4.54 20.51
N ARG A 100 -6.93 5.58 21.22
CA ARG A 100 -7.59 5.46 22.53
C ARG A 100 -9.04 5.83 22.36
N LEU A 101 -9.96 5.02 22.87
CA LEU A 101 -11.39 5.31 22.77
C LEU A 101 -11.83 6.46 23.69
N GLU A 102 -11.12 6.67 24.79
CA GLU A 102 -11.43 7.71 25.78
C GLU A 102 -10.13 8.32 26.34
N PRO A 103 -10.17 9.53 26.94
CA PRO A 103 -9.02 10.16 27.58
C PRO A 103 -8.55 9.49 28.89
N SER A 104 -9.00 8.27 29.19
CA SER A 104 -8.63 7.51 30.39
C SER A 104 -7.43 6.58 30.17
N GLN A 105 -6.58 6.42 31.18
CA GLN A 105 -5.49 5.43 31.19
C GLN A 105 -5.99 3.98 31.19
N LYS A 106 -7.24 3.75 31.64
CA LYS A 106 -7.91 2.45 31.64
C LYS A 106 -8.75 2.20 30.39
N SER A 107 -8.82 3.17 29.47
CA SER A 107 -9.59 3.01 28.24
C SER A 107 -9.02 1.91 27.35
N ALA A 108 -9.90 1.24 26.62
CA ALA A 108 -9.48 0.34 25.55
C ALA A 108 -8.65 1.12 24.53
N ARG A 109 -7.50 0.54 24.16
CA ARG A 109 -6.55 1.12 23.23
C ARG A 109 -6.01 0.06 22.29
N GLY A 110 -5.61 0.48 21.10
CA GLY A 110 -5.03 -0.40 20.10
C GLY A 110 -4.56 0.38 18.88
N ILE A 111 -4.31 -0.33 17.79
CA ILE A 111 -3.98 0.25 16.49
C ILE A 111 -5.21 0.13 15.60
N HIS A 112 -5.63 1.23 14.98
CA HIS A 112 -6.67 1.16 13.96
C HIS A 112 -6.14 0.43 12.72
N ILE A 113 -6.96 -0.45 12.15
CA ILE A 113 -6.52 -1.35 11.07
C ILE A 113 -5.97 -0.62 9.84
N ALA A 114 -6.55 0.52 9.49
CA ALA A 114 -6.05 1.34 8.37
C ALA A 114 -4.66 1.92 8.63
N ASP A 115 -4.35 2.27 9.88
CA ASP A 115 -3.03 2.79 10.26
C ASP A 115 -1.97 1.69 10.21
N LEU A 116 -2.34 0.48 10.65
CA LEU A 116 -1.48 -0.70 10.51
C LEU A 116 -1.20 -1.01 9.03
N ALA A 117 -2.24 -0.98 8.19
CA ALA A 117 -2.08 -1.20 6.75
C ALA A 117 -1.12 -0.20 6.11
N LEU A 118 -1.32 1.09 6.41
CA LEU A 118 -0.46 2.17 5.90
C LEU A 118 1.00 1.99 6.34
N TYR A 119 1.23 1.62 7.59
CA TYR A 119 2.58 1.37 8.10
C TYR A 119 3.26 0.21 7.36
N LEU A 120 2.57 -0.92 7.18
CA LEU A 120 3.12 -2.09 6.49
C LEU A 120 3.45 -1.78 5.03
N ASP A 121 2.60 -1.02 4.33
CA ASP A 121 2.90 -0.60 2.96
C ASP A 121 4.08 0.37 2.88
N GLN A 122 4.23 1.28 3.83
CA GLN A 122 5.42 2.14 3.92
C GLN A 122 6.70 1.31 4.11
N GLN A 123 6.68 0.29 4.98
CA GLN A 123 7.82 -0.60 5.16
C GLN A 123 8.13 -1.38 3.88
N ARG A 124 7.09 -1.87 3.18
CA ARG A 124 7.23 -2.55 1.89
C ARG A 124 7.87 -1.63 0.84
N ASP A 125 7.46 -0.37 0.76
CA ASP A 125 7.99 0.58 -0.20
C ASP A 125 9.47 0.92 0.07
N ILE A 126 9.86 1.04 1.35
CA ILE A 126 11.27 1.21 1.74
C ILE A 126 12.08 -0.01 1.27
N ALA A 127 11.65 -1.22 1.59
CA ALA A 127 12.34 -2.45 1.20
C ALA A 127 12.46 -2.61 -0.33
N ARG A 128 11.42 -2.23 -1.09
CA ARG A 128 11.47 -2.24 -2.57
C ARG A 128 12.49 -1.24 -3.12
N LYS A 129 12.60 -0.05 -2.53
CA LYS A 129 13.60 0.96 -2.92
C LYS A 129 15.01 0.46 -2.64
N GLU A 130 15.26 -0.08 -1.45
CA GLU A 130 16.55 -0.68 -1.07
C GLU A 130 16.96 -1.80 -2.04
N CYS A 131 16.04 -2.74 -2.30
CA CYS A 131 16.28 -3.84 -3.26
C CYS A 131 16.60 -3.33 -4.68
N SER A 132 15.88 -2.29 -5.15
CA SER A 132 16.17 -1.69 -6.44
C SER A 132 17.55 -1.04 -6.49
N GLN A 133 18.02 -0.40 -5.41
CA GLN A 133 19.33 0.24 -5.35
C GLN A 133 20.46 -0.80 -5.38
N LEU A 134 20.34 -1.88 -4.60
CA LEU A 134 21.31 -2.97 -4.58
C LEU A 134 21.47 -3.62 -5.97
N ASN A 135 20.35 -3.89 -6.64
CA ASN A 135 20.37 -4.51 -7.98
C ASN A 135 20.86 -3.57 -9.09
N LYS A 136 20.71 -2.25 -8.94
CA LYS A 136 21.33 -1.28 -9.86
C LYS A 136 22.85 -1.24 -9.68
N ALA A 137 23.35 -1.25 -8.44
CA ALA A 137 24.77 -1.26 -8.15
C ALA A 137 25.48 -2.51 -8.70
N LEU A 138 24.84 -3.68 -8.58
CA LEU A 138 25.37 -4.95 -9.11
C LEU A 138 25.45 -5.02 -10.65
N ARG A 139 24.69 -4.20 -11.38
CA ARG A 139 24.73 -4.14 -12.85
C ARG A 139 25.72 -3.11 -13.40
N ALA A 140 26.25 -2.25 -12.53
CA ALA A 140 27.15 -1.15 -12.89
C ALA A 140 28.64 -1.45 -12.60
N GLY A 141 28.94 -2.61 -12.02
CA GLY A 141 30.30 -3.14 -11.82
C GLY A 141 30.52 -4.38 -12.67
#